data_AF-A0A927S597-F1
#
_entry.id   AF-A0A927S597-F1
#
_cell.length_a   1.000
_cell.length_b   1.000
_cell.length_c   1.000
_cell.angle_alpha   90.00
_cell.angle_beta   90.00
_cell.angle_gamma   90.00
#
_symmetry.space_group_name_H-M   'P 1'
#
loop_
_entity.id
_entity.type
_entity.pdbx_description
1 polymer ?
#
loop_
_entity_poly.entity_id
_entity_poly.type
_entity_poly.pdbx_seq_one_letter_code
_entity_poly.pdbx_strand_id
1 'polypeptide(L)'
;MKIAAFSKTFEGRRVLDFPGIELEKEKIYCIIGANGSGKSTFAKVLSGTITADNHQRPAGGISIGYMPQKHYAFRMSTRANILLGKKDEARASDLMNALQISHLAAKRADRLSGGETARMALARLMMRS
;
A
#
# COMPACT_ATOMS: atom_id res chain seq x y z
N MET A 1 -11.69 -12.53 -5.25
CA MET A 1 -10.69 -12.51 -4.15
C MET A 1 -11.45 -12.67 -2.86
N LYS A 2 -11.30 -13.82 -2.20
CA LYS A 2 -11.93 -14.09 -0.92
C LYS A 2 -11.04 -13.58 0.22
N ILE A 3 -11.59 -12.77 1.09
CA ILE A 3 -10.99 -12.39 2.37
C ILE A 3 -11.78 -13.13 3.45
N ALA A 4 -11.12 -14.04 4.16
CA ALA A 4 -11.73 -14.75 5.28
C ALA A 4 -12.08 -13.80 6.43
N ALA A 5 -12.99 -14.22 7.32
CA ALA A 5 -13.25 -13.50 8.55
C ALA A 5 -11.99 -13.45 9.43
N PHE A 6 -11.77 -12.32 10.11
CA PHE A 6 -10.66 -12.17 11.05
C PHE A 6 -10.91 -11.04 12.04
N SER A 7 -10.27 -11.10 13.20
CA SER A 7 -10.29 -10.06 14.20
C SER A 7 -8.88 -9.61 14.57
N LYS A 8 -8.79 -8.43 15.18
CA LYS A 8 -7.55 -7.95 15.80
C LYS A 8 -7.80 -7.26 17.13
N THR A 9 -7.08 -7.70 18.14
CA THR A 9 -7.12 -7.16 19.51
C THR A 9 -5.75 -6.60 19.89
N PHE A 10 -5.75 -5.43 20.54
CA PHE A 10 -4.56 -4.83 21.13
C PHE A 10 -4.84 -4.52 22.59
N GLU A 11 -3.99 -5.00 23.51
CA GLU A 11 -4.10 -4.70 24.95
C GLU A 11 -5.52 -4.94 25.50
N GLY A 12 -6.14 -6.06 25.11
CA GLY A 12 -7.50 -6.43 25.53
C GLY A 12 -8.63 -5.71 24.80
N ARG A 13 -8.35 -4.68 23.99
CA ARG A 13 -9.36 -3.98 23.18
C ARG A 13 -9.44 -4.57 21.78
N ARG A 14 -10.63 -5.09 21.41
CA ARG A 14 -10.91 -5.49 20.02
C ARG A 14 -11.00 -4.24 19.14
N VAL A 15 -10.04 -4.08 18.23
CA VAL A 15 -9.93 -2.92 17.32
C VAL A 15 -10.58 -3.20 15.97
N LEU A 16 -10.63 -4.47 15.56
CA LEU A 16 -11.22 -4.89 14.30
C LEU A 16 -11.91 -6.23 14.48
N ASP A 17 -13.12 -6.35 13.93
CA ASP A 17 -13.87 -7.59 13.80
C ASP A 17 -14.46 -7.61 12.39
N PHE A 18 -13.83 -8.36 11.48
CA PHE A 18 -14.17 -8.35 10.06
C PHE A 18 -14.88 -9.66 9.69
N PRO A 19 -16.11 -9.61 9.16
CA PRO A 19 -16.92 -10.81 8.90
C PRO A 19 -16.45 -11.64 7.69
N GLY A 20 -15.47 -11.14 6.93
CA GLY A 20 -15.08 -11.71 5.65
C GLY A 20 -15.87 -11.07 4.50
N ILE A 21 -15.29 -11.11 3.30
CA ILE A 21 -15.93 -10.60 2.08
C ILE A 21 -15.33 -11.28 0.86
N GLU A 22 -16.10 -11.35 -0.21
CA GLU A 22 -15.59 -11.66 -1.53
C GLU A 22 -15.57 -10.40 -2.40
N LEU A 23 -14.40 -10.08 -2.94
CA LEU A 23 -14.19 -8.97 -3.85
C LEU A 23 -14.04 -9.51 -5.28
N GLU A 24 -14.70 -8.87 -6.24
CA GLU A 24 -14.55 -9.21 -7.65
C GLU A 24 -13.22 -8.69 -8.19
N LYS A 25 -12.68 -9.38 -9.21
CA LYS A 25 -11.46 -8.93 -9.90
C LYS A 25 -11.74 -7.62 -10.63
N GLU A 26 -10.71 -6.81 -10.82
CA GLU A 26 -10.74 -5.56 -11.61
C GLU A 26 -11.69 -4.48 -11.08
N LYS A 27 -12.22 -4.63 -9.86
CA LYS A 27 -13.00 -3.61 -9.18
C LYS A 27 -12.18 -2.83 -8.17
N ILE A 28 -12.58 -1.58 -7.97
CA ILE A 28 -12.01 -0.70 -6.94
C ILE A 28 -12.98 -0.67 -5.76
N TYR A 29 -12.46 -1.02 -4.59
CA TYR A 29 -13.22 -1.00 -3.33
C TYR A 29 -12.67 0.07 -2.40
N CYS A 30 -13.57 0.78 -1.72
CA CYS A 30 -13.22 1.78 -0.72
C CYS A 30 -13.69 1.33 0.66
N ILE A 31 -12.84 1.50 1.68
CA ILE A 31 -13.18 1.25 3.07
C ILE A 31 -13.35 2.58 3.78
N ILE A 32 -14.57 2.86 4.23
CA ILE A 32 -14.93 4.08 4.93
C ILE A 32 -15.29 3.77 6.39
N GLY A 33 -15.21 4.79 7.26
CA GLY A 33 -15.55 4.68 8.67
C GLY A 33 -14.85 5.73 9.52
N ALA A 34 -15.31 5.91 10.75
CA ALA A 34 -14.78 6.90 11.68
C ALA A 34 -13.28 6.71 12.00
N ASN A 35 -12.62 7.76 12.48
CA ASN A 35 -11.25 7.64 12.97
C ASN A 35 -11.19 6.62 14.12
N GLY A 36 -10.21 5.71 14.08
CA GLY A 36 -10.10 4.62 15.05
C GLY A 36 -10.94 3.37 14.75
N SER A 37 -11.74 3.34 13.68
CA SER A 37 -12.58 2.18 13.31
C SER A 37 -11.82 0.94 12.79
N GLY A 38 -10.49 0.92 12.89
CA GLY A 38 -9.68 -0.22 12.46
C GLY A 38 -9.28 -0.28 10.98
N LYS A 39 -9.55 0.76 10.16
CA LYS A 39 -9.19 0.76 8.71
C LYS A 39 -7.71 0.49 8.45
N SER A 40 -6.83 1.19 9.15
CA SER A 40 -5.38 0.98 9.03
C SER A 40 -4.98 -0.41 9.56
N THR A 41 -5.66 -0.91 10.58
CA THR A 41 -5.46 -2.27 11.12
C THR A 41 -5.84 -3.31 10.07
N PHE A 42 -6.98 -3.15 9.39
CA PHE A 42 -7.42 -4.01 8.31
C PHE A 42 -6.37 -4.09 7.18
N ALA A 43 -5.90 -2.93 6.69
CA ALA A 43 -4.88 -2.87 5.65
C ALA A 43 -3.55 -3.52 6.08
N LYS A 44 -3.13 -3.30 7.34
CA LYS A 44 -1.92 -3.92 7.90
C LYS A 44 -2.06 -5.44 8.01
N VAL A 45 -3.20 -5.98 8.45
CA VAL A 45 -3.43 -7.42 8.50
C VAL A 45 -3.38 -8.03 7.10
N LEU A 46 -4.11 -7.45 6.13
CA LEU A 46 -4.11 -7.97 4.76
C LEU A 46 -2.72 -7.97 4.13
N SER A 47 -1.95 -6.91 4.35
CA SER A 47 -0.57 -6.82 3.86
C SER A 47 0.40 -7.81 4.52
N GLY A 48 0.02 -8.43 5.64
CA GLY A 48 0.91 -9.24 6.47
C GLY A 48 1.85 -8.41 7.37
N THR A 49 1.68 -7.09 7.44
CA THR A 49 2.46 -6.22 8.35
C THR A 49 2.17 -6.53 9.82
N ILE A 50 0.95 -6.96 10.14
CA ILE A 50 0.57 -7.45 11.47
C ILE A 50 -0.24 -8.74 11.33
N THR A 51 -0.12 -9.63 12.31
CA THR A 51 -0.86 -10.90 12.33
C THR A 51 -2.26 -10.73 12.94
N ALA A 52 -3.27 -11.34 12.35
CA ALA A 52 -4.61 -11.46 12.92
C ALA A 52 -4.61 -12.33 14.20
N ASP A 53 -5.65 -12.22 15.03
CA ASP A 53 -5.71 -12.98 16.30
C ASP A 53 -5.80 -14.50 16.06
N ASN A 54 -6.39 -14.92 14.94
CA ASN A 54 -6.48 -16.32 14.53
C ASN A 54 -5.18 -16.86 13.89
N HIS A 55 -4.12 -16.06 13.80
CA HIS A 55 -2.82 -16.41 13.20
C HIS A 55 -2.87 -16.85 11.73
N GLN A 56 -3.97 -16.57 11.04
CA GLN A 56 -4.13 -16.89 9.62
C GLN A 56 -3.99 -15.64 8.76
N ARG A 57 -3.42 -15.80 7.57
CA ARG A 57 -3.43 -14.74 6.56
C ARG A 57 -4.80 -14.70 5.89
N PRO A 58 -5.60 -13.63 6.05
CA PRO A 58 -7.00 -13.66 5.60
C PRO A 58 -7.17 -13.69 4.07
N ALA A 59 -6.14 -13.32 3.31
CA ALA A 59 -6.10 -13.37 1.86
C ALA A 59 -4.87 -14.16 1.40
N GLY A 60 -5.09 -15.42 1.02
CA GLY A 60 -4.05 -16.34 0.54
C GLY A 60 -3.93 -16.35 -0.99
N GLY A 61 -2.77 -16.80 -1.49
CA GLY A 61 -2.56 -17.05 -2.92
C GLY A 61 -2.48 -15.81 -3.82
N ILE A 62 -2.37 -14.61 -3.25
CA ILE A 62 -2.28 -13.35 -3.99
C ILE A 62 -1.10 -12.50 -3.53
N SER A 63 -0.51 -11.76 -4.47
CA SER A 63 0.44 -10.70 -4.16
C SER A 63 -0.32 -9.45 -3.72
N ILE A 64 0.03 -8.89 -2.56
CA ILE A 64 -0.62 -7.69 -2.00
C ILE A 64 0.42 -6.58 -1.94
N GLY A 65 0.16 -5.50 -2.68
CA GLY A 65 0.88 -4.25 -2.51
C GLY A 65 0.30 -3.45 -1.35
N TYR A 66 1.15 -2.96 -0.44
CA TYR A 66 0.74 -2.12 0.68
C TYR A 66 1.47 -0.78 0.68
N MET A 67 0.68 0.29 0.79
CA MET A 67 1.16 1.66 0.88
C MET A 67 0.84 2.21 2.28
N PRO A 68 1.82 2.33 3.19
CA PRO A 68 1.58 2.78 4.55
C PRO A 68 1.23 4.27 4.59
N GLN A 69 0.34 4.70 5.47
CA GLN A 69 -0.13 6.11 5.53
C GLN A 69 1.00 7.15 5.62
N LYS A 70 2.09 6.85 6.34
CA LYS A 70 3.32 7.64 6.30
C LYS A 70 4.25 7.05 5.24
N HIS A 71 4.28 7.67 4.08
CA HIS A 71 5.19 7.27 3.00
C HIS A 71 6.60 7.76 3.29
N TYR A 72 7.59 6.94 2.93
CA TYR A 72 9.00 7.27 3.10
C TYR A 72 9.68 7.40 1.73
N ALA A 73 10.54 8.42 1.62
CA ALA A 73 11.40 8.69 0.49
C ALA A 73 12.85 8.52 0.90
N PHE A 74 13.58 7.65 0.22
CA PHE A 74 15.02 7.53 0.41
C PHE A 74 15.72 8.76 -0.17
N ARG A 75 16.85 9.16 0.42
CA ARG A 75 17.66 10.33 0.01
C ARG A 75 18.41 10.11 -1.31
N MET A 76 17.67 9.77 -2.36
CA MET A 76 18.10 9.57 -3.74
C MET A 76 17.09 10.24 -4.69
N SER A 77 17.29 10.16 -6.00
CA SER A 77 16.33 10.75 -6.95
C SER A 77 14.96 10.09 -6.89
N THR A 78 13.91 10.79 -7.34
CA THR A 78 12.55 10.23 -7.47
C THR A 78 12.55 8.98 -8.34
N ARG A 79 13.25 9.01 -9.48
CA ARG A 79 13.37 7.84 -10.37
C ARG A 79 14.06 6.68 -9.68
N ALA A 80 15.19 6.92 -9.00
CA ALA A 80 15.91 5.87 -8.28
C ALA A 80 15.06 5.25 -7.15
N ASN A 81 14.24 6.06 -6.46
CA ASN A 81 13.27 5.54 -5.49
C ASN A 81 12.26 4.59 -6.14
N ILE A 82 11.72 4.93 -7.32
CA ILE A 82 10.71 4.10 -8.01
C ILE A 82 11.32 2.77 -8.45
N LEU A 83 12.56 2.77 -8.96
CA LEU A 83 13.28 1.58 -9.40
C LEU A 83 13.75 0.65 -8.27
N LEU A 84 13.44 0.98 -7.01
CA LEU A 84 13.78 0.12 -5.87
C LEU A 84 13.06 -1.23 -5.97
N GLY A 85 13.85 -2.29 -6.14
CA GLY A 85 13.38 -3.69 -6.19
C GLY A 85 13.14 -4.23 -7.60
N LYS A 86 12.98 -3.39 -8.62
CA LYS A 86 12.87 -3.81 -10.04
C LYS A 86 13.44 -2.72 -10.94
N LYS A 87 14.51 -3.07 -11.69
CA LYS A 87 15.23 -2.15 -12.58
C LYS A 87 14.60 -2.12 -13.98
N ASP A 88 13.36 -1.66 -14.07
CA ASP A 88 12.61 -1.53 -15.33
C ASP A 88 12.37 -0.04 -15.65
N GLU A 89 13.26 0.54 -16.46
CA GLU A 89 13.27 1.97 -16.77
C GLU A 89 12.09 2.41 -17.64
N ALA A 90 11.64 1.55 -18.55
CA ALA A 90 10.50 1.84 -19.42
C ALA A 90 9.23 1.96 -18.58
N ARG A 91 8.95 0.93 -17.77
CA ARG A 91 7.80 0.94 -16.88
C ARG A 91 7.85 2.04 -15.83
N ALA A 92 9.03 2.34 -15.28
CA ALA A 92 9.17 3.47 -14.36
C ALA A 92 8.79 4.79 -15.05
N SER A 93 9.22 4.99 -16.29
CA SER A 93 8.87 6.19 -17.07
C SER A 93 7.36 6.27 -17.35
N ASP A 94 6.73 5.15 -17.70
CA ASP A 94 5.28 5.08 -17.94
C ASP A 94 4.47 5.43 -16.68
N LEU A 95 4.85 4.86 -15.52
CA LEU A 95 4.20 5.15 -14.24
C LEU A 95 4.41 6.60 -13.81
N MET A 96 5.61 7.16 -14.04
CA MET A 96 5.88 8.56 -13.74
C MET A 96 5.04 9.50 -14.61
N ASN A 97 4.82 9.16 -15.88
CA ASN A 97 3.95 9.91 -16.79
C ASN A 97 2.49 9.84 -16.33
N ALA A 98 1.98 8.62 -16.08
CA ALA A 98 0.62 8.39 -15.63
C ALA A 98 0.30 9.10 -14.30
N LEU A 99 1.27 9.16 -13.38
CA LEU A 99 1.13 9.86 -12.10
C LEU A 99 1.60 11.31 -12.13
N GLN A 100 1.89 11.87 -13.31
CA GLN A 100 2.27 13.29 -13.48
C GLN A 100 3.46 13.73 -12.59
N ILE A 101 4.47 12.86 -12.45
CA ILE A 101 5.70 13.13 -11.69
C ILE A 101 6.98 13.00 -12.52
N SER A 102 6.88 12.86 -13.85
CA SER A 102 8.04 12.73 -14.74
C SER A 102 9.02 13.90 -14.65
N HIS A 103 8.50 15.13 -14.51
CA HIS A 103 9.30 16.34 -14.31
C HIS A 103 10.11 16.32 -12.99
N LEU A 104 9.80 15.41 -12.06
CA LEU A 104 10.49 15.24 -10.79
C LEU A 104 11.54 14.11 -10.81
N ALA A 105 11.77 13.45 -11.96
CA ALA A 105 12.62 12.27 -12.07
C ALA A 105 14.00 12.43 -11.41
N ALA A 106 14.68 13.54 -11.68
CA ALA A 106 15.99 13.86 -11.14
C ALA A 106 15.95 14.54 -9.76
N LYS A 107 14.79 15.05 -9.33
CA LYS A 107 14.63 15.74 -8.04
C LYS A 107 14.91 14.75 -6.90
N ARG A 108 15.53 15.25 -5.84
CA ARG A 108 15.73 14.46 -4.61
C ARG A 108 14.38 14.17 -3.94
N ALA A 109 14.15 12.90 -3.62
CA ALA A 109 12.86 12.46 -3.10
C ALA A 109 12.56 12.98 -1.68
N ASP A 110 13.59 13.30 -0.89
CA ASP A 110 13.46 13.93 0.44
C ASP A 110 13.04 15.41 0.38
N ARG A 111 12.93 16.00 -0.82
CA ARG A 111 12.47 17.37 -1.06
C ARG A 111 11.12 17.44 -1.78
N LEU A 112 10.42 16.31 -1.89
CA LEU A 112 9.10 16.25 -2.49
C LEU A 112 8.05 16.81 -1.54
N SER A 113 7.00 17.41 -2.10
CA SER A 113 5.79 17.71 -1.31
C SER A 113 5.14 16.40 -0.83
N GLY A 114 4.20 16.50 0.12
CA GLY A 114 3.45 15.33 0.59
C GLY A 114 2.71 14.60 -0.55
N GLY A 115 2.08 15.36 -1.45
CA GLY A 115 1.37 14.80 -2.62
C GLY A 115 2.32 14.18 -3.64
N GLU A 116 3.46 14.83 -3.92
CA GLU A 116 4.50 14.27 -4.79
C GLU A 116 5.08 12.97 -4.21
N THR A 117 5.32 12.93 -2.90
CA THR A 117 5.82 11.75 -2.18
C THR A 117 4.82 10.60 -2.25
N ALA A 118 3.52 10.88 -2.09
CA ALA A 118 2.47 9.88 -2.25
C ALA A 118 2.44 9.31 -3.67
N ARG A 119 2.51 10.16 -4.71
CA ARG A 119 2.54 9.68 -6.10
C ARG A 119 3.80 8.86 -6.40
N MET A 120 4.96 9.29 -5.93
CA MET A 120 6.21 8.50 -6.06
C MET A 120 6.10 7.14 -5.37
N ALA A 121 5.56 7.11 -4.14
CA ALA A 121 5.39 5.87 -3.39
C ALA A 121 4.39 4.91 -4.06
N LEU A 122 3.36 5.44 -4.73
CA LEU A 122 2.40 4.66 -5.51
C LEU A 122 3.08 4.07 -6.76
N ALA A 123 3.84 4.87 -7.52
CA ALA A 123 4.65 4.36 -8.64
C ALA A 123 5.58 3.23 -8.18
N ARG A 124 6.32 3.44 -7.09
CA ARG A 124 7.22 2.42 -6.52
C ARG A 124 6.49 1.14 -6.15
N LEU A 125 5.26 1.23 -5.63
CA LEU A 125 4.45 0.05 -5.30
C LEU A 125 4.03 -0.70 -6.58
N MET A 126 3.62 0.04 -7.60
CA MET A 126 3.18 -0.51 -8.90
C MET A 126 4.32 -1.09 -9.73
N MET A 127 5.58 -0.88 -9.36
CA MET A 127 6.73 -1.57 -9.99
C MET A 127 6.81 -3.06 -9.63
N ARG A 128 6.20 -3.49 -8.52
CA ARG A 128 6.28 -4.87 -8.02
C ARG A 128 5.30 -5.85 -8.66
N SER A 129 4.38 -5.36 -9.50
CA SER A 129 3.44 -6.20 -10.25
C SER A 129 3.97 -6.68 -11.59
#